data_AF-A0A7M5VB49-F1
#
_entry.id   AF-A0A7M5VB49-F1
#
_cell.length_a   1.000
_cell.length_b   1.000
_cell.length_c   1.000
_cell.angle_alpha   90.00
_cell.angle_beta   90.00
_cell.angle_gamma   90.00
#
_symmetry.space_group_name_H-M   'P 1'
#
loop_
_entity.id
_entity.type
_entity.pdbx_description
1 polymer ?
#
loop_
_entity_poly.entity_id
_entity_poly.type
_entity_poly.pdbx_seq_one_letter_code
_entity_poly.pdbx_strand_id
1 'polypeptide(L)'
;MGCASSNYQKQNIQVTPLAKKKKQDVIPNQSPYLPRNAVEPLKRVFNPDAAFASSIIIQKWYRRYKARLELKRHCAWKVFQEIEYSAEHDQINLYNFFNEMVSNVEKNGNHSNKGFVNMLTKAQTSNNLLETESMAEVSNMVVDSSYKGPHVELPITLEKTKELLEYFKGKKRQILHPKYVKMILLEAFSRMKILPNVIEINLNICKQVTVVGDIHGKFNDFITIFNKNGLPSPENPYIFNGDL
;
A
#
# COMPACT_ATOMS: atom_id res chain seq x y z
N MET A 1 -6.59 -38.49 29.58
CA MET A 1 -6.72 -37.62 30.76
C MET A 1 -7.25 -36.26 30.30
N GLY A 2 -8.41 -35.86 30.83
CA GLY A 2 -8.80 -34.46 31.05
C GLY A 2 -9.05 -33.53 29.85
N CYS A 3 -10.31 -33.39 29.47
CA CYS A 3 -10.83 -32.22 28.74
C CYS A 3 -10.64 -30.93 29.56
N ALA A 4 -10.36 -29.82 28.88
CA ALA A 4 -10.68 -28.47 29.37
C ALA A 4 -11.13 -27.59 28.19
N SER A 5 -12.43 -27.59 27.94
CA SER A 5 -13.13 -26.67 27.05
C SER A 5 -13.19 -25.29 27.73
N SER A 6 -12.59 -24.25 27.15
CA SER A 6 -12.80 -22.88 27.61
C SER A 6 -13.95 -22.24 26.84
N ASN A 7 -15.00 -21.91 27.60
CA ASN A 7 -16.23 -21.30 27.14
C ASN A 7 -16.00 -19.85 26.69
N TYR A 8 -16.14 -19.59 25.38
CA TYR A 8 -16.37 -18.24 24.89
C TYR A 8 -17.87 -17.89 25.04
N GLN A 9 -18.23 -17.18 26.09
CA GLN A 9 -19.57 -16.60 26.26
C GLN A 9 -19.72 -15.40 25.31
N LYS A 10 -20.54 -15.58 24.26
CA LYS A 10 -21.12 -14.47 23.48
C LYS A 10 -22.07 -13.69 24.39
N GLN A 11 -21.69 -12.48 24.79
CA GLN A 11 -22.63 -11.55 25.43
C GLN A 11 -23.51 -10.92 24.34
N ASN A 12 -24.74 -11.43 24.21
CA ASN A 12 -25.82 -10.79 23.46
C ASN A 12 -26.30 -9.56 24.25
N ILE A 13 -26.04 -8.36 23.74
CA ILE A 13 -26.66 -7.13 24.24
C ILE A 13 -28.08 -7.09 23.67
N GLN A 14 -29.08 -7.42 24.50
CA GLN A 14 -30.48 -7.18 24.18
C GLN A 14 -30.80 -5.69 24.31
N VAL A 15 -31.23 -5.09 23.20
CA VAL A 15 -31.81 -3.75 23.19
C VAL A 15 -33.27 -3.86 23.64
N THR A 16 -33.61 -3.29 24.81
CA THR A 16 -34.98 -3.26 25.32
C THR A 16 -35.81 -2.18 24.60
N PRO A 17 -37.03 -2.50 24.11
CA PRO A 17 -37.92 -1.48 23.55
C PRO A 17 -38.62 -0.70 24.66
N LEU A 18 -38.64 0.63 24.57
CA LEU A 18 -39.40 1.49 25.48
C LEU A 18 -40.91 1.22 25.33
N ALA A 19 -41.56 0.87 26.43
CA ALA A 19 -42.98 0.53 26.52
C ALA A 19 -43.90 1.72 26.18
N LYS A 20 -44.82 1.51 25.22
CA LYS A 20 -45.94 2.42 24.94
C LYS A 20 -47.02 2.25 26.02
N LYS A 21 -47.18 3.23 26.93
CA LYS A 21 -48.34 3.29 27.82
C LYS A 21 -49.55 3.87 27.08
N LYS A 22 -50.55 3.02 26.80
CA LYS A 22 -51.92 3.43 26.48
C LYS A 22 -52.55 4.07 27.72
N LYS A 23 -52.99 5.32 27.63
CA LYS A 23 -53.94 5.91 28.59
C LYS A 23 -55.35 5.70 28.03
N GLN A 24 -56.21 5.09 28.85
CA GLN A 24 -57.65 4.98 28.63
C GLN A 24 -58.33 6.32 28.93
N ASP A 25 -59.36 6.60 28.15
CA ASP A 25 -60.22 7.79 28.23
C ASP A 25 -61.08 7.79 29.50
N VAL A 26 -61.03 8.89 30.26
CA VAL A 26 -62.10 9.30 31.17
C VAL A 26 -62.21 10.82 31.08
N ILE A 27 -63.31 11.29 30.51
CA ILE A 27 -63.69 12.70 30.40
C ILE A 27 -64.45 13.09 31.67
N PRO A 28 -64.06 14.14 32.39
CA PRO A 28 -65.00 15.02 33.05
C PRO A 28 -65.10 16.32 32.26
N ASN A 29 -66.29 16.53 31.69
CA ASN A 29 -66.73 17.80 31.15
C ASN A 29 -66.55 18.90 32.19
N GLN A 30 -65.74 19.92 31.88
CA GLN A 30 -66.07 21.33 32.09
C GLN A 30 -64.94 22.19 31.54
N SER A 31 -65.28 22.97 30.52
CA SER A 31 -64.46 24.06 30.02
C SER A 31 -64.53 25.24 31.00
N PRO A 32 -63.39 25.78 31.45
CA PRO A 32 -63.27 27.20 31.64
C PRO A 32 -62.43 27.73 30.48
N TYR A 33 -63.08 28.35 29.51
CA TYR A 33 -62.39 29.17 28.52
C TYR A 33 -61.57 30.23 29.27
N LEU A 34 -60.27 30.01 29.42
CA LEU A 34 -59.34 31.11 29.66
C LEU A 34 -59.26 31.92 28.37
N PRO A 35 -59.42 33.25 28.41
CA PRO A 35 -59.41 34.08 27.22
C PRO A 35 -58.11 33.86 26.44
N ARG A 36 -58.23 33.72 25.12
CA ARG A 36 -57.18 33.40 24.14
C ARG A 36 -56.01 34.42 24.08
N ASN A 37 -56.00 35.41 24.96
CA ASN A 37 -55.04 36.52 24.98
C ASN A 37 -54.18 36.57 26.26
N ALA A 38 -54.04 35.48 27.02
CA ALA A 38 -53.24 35.43 28.24
C ALA A 38 -52.09 34.40 28.20
N VAL A 39 -51.48 34.19 27.03
CA VAL A 39 -50.12 33.63 26.98
C VAL A 39 -49.23 34.76 26.51
N GLU A 40 -48.67 35.50 27.47
CA GLU A 40 -47.47 36.28 27.16
C GLU A 40 -46.51 35.32 26.45
N PRO A 41 -45.97 35.66 25.27
CA PRO A 41 -44.95 34.84 24.66
C PRO A 41 -43.86 34.71 25.73
N LEU A 42 -43.57 33.48 26.17
CA LEU A 42 -42.37 33.19 26.95
C LEU A 42 -41.23 33.75 26.12
N LYS A 43 -40.82 34.99 26.44
CA LYS A 43 -39.64 35.63 25.88
C LYS A 43 -38.55 34.66 26.30
N ARG A 44 -38.13 33.77 25.39
CA ARG A 44 -36.88 33.05 25.56
C ARG A 44 -35.87 34.16 25.61
N VAL A 45 -35.52 34.55 26.82
CA VAL A 45 -34.43 35.48 27.08
C VAL A 45 -33.24 34.76 26.48
N PHE A 46 -32.85 35.19 25.29
CA PHE A 46 -31.61 34.76 24.69
C PHE A 46 -30.55 35.20 25.67
N ASN A 47 -30.06 34.26 26.47
CA ASN A 47 -29.01 34.54 27.41
C ASN A 47 -27.70 34.33 26.65
N PRO A 48 -27.04 35.42 26.19
CA PRO A 48 -25.83 35.31 25.39
C PRO A 48 -24.73 34.60 26.19
N ASP A 49 -24.70 34.73 27.51
CA ASP A 49 -23.71 34.10 28.37
C ASP A 49 -23.90 32.58 28.45
N ALA A 50 -25.15 32.12 28.52
CA ALA A 50 -25.47 30.69 28.48
C ALA A 50 -25.17 30.07 27.11
N ALA A 51 -25.44 30.81 26.02
CA ALA A 51 -25.11 30.40 24.67
C ALA A 51 -23.59 30.35 24.46
N PHE A 52 -22.88 31.35 24.96
CA PHE A 52 -21.41 31.42 24.93
C PHE A 52 -20.77 30.28 25.73
N ALA A 53 -21.21 30.04 26.97
CA ALA A 53 -20.74 28.93 27.79
C ALA A 53 -21.00 27.56 27.14
N SER A 54 -22.18 27.37 26.56
CA SER A 54 -22.53 26.16 25.80
C SER A 54 -21.62 25.99 24.58
N SER A 55 -21.33 27.07 23.85
CA SER A 55 -20.42 27.05 22.70
C SER A 55 -19.00 26.62 23.09
N ILE A 56 -18.50 27.09 24.24
CA ILE A 56 -17.18 26.71 24.75
C ILE A 56 -17.13 25.21 25.08
N ILE A 57 -18.18 24.66 25.70
CA ILE A 57 -18.27 23.23 26.03
C ILE A 57 -18.24 22.38 24.76
N ILE A 58 -19.05 22.75 23.76
CA ILE A 58 -19.12 22.04 22.47
C ILE A 58 -17.77 22.10 21.76
N GLN A 59 -17.14 23.28 21.69
CA GLN A 59 -15.82 23.45 21.08
C GLN A 59 -14.74 22.64 21.81
N LYS A 60 -14.76 22.62 23.15
CA LYS A 60 -13.81 21.86 23.97
C LYS A 60 -13.99 20.35 23.76
N TRP A 61 -15.23 19.87 23.72
CA TRP A 61 -15.54 18.48 23.41
C TRP A 61 -15.06 18.10 22.01
N TYR A 62 -15.35 18.93 21.00
CA TYR A 62 -14.95 18.69 19.61
C TYR A 62 -13.43 18.67 19.44
N ARG A 63 -12.70 19.62 20.01
CA ARG A 63 -11.23 19.64 19.98
C ARG A 63 -10.64 18.38 20.61
N ARG A 64 -11.19 17.93 21.75
CA ARG A 64 -10.75 16.69 22.42
C ARG A 64 -11.09 15.44 21.62
N TYR A 65 -12.26 15.41 20.98
CA TYR A 65 -12.65 14.32 20.09
C TYR A 65 -11.72 14.24 18.88
N LYS A 66 -11.45 15.37 18.22
CA LYS A 66 -10.52 15.46 17.08
C LYS A 66 -9.11 15.00 17.47
N ALA A 67 -8.58 15.45 18.62
CA ALA A 67 -7.29 15.01 19.12
C ALA A 67 -7.23 13.49 19.35
N ARG A 68 -8.30 12.88 19.86
CA ARG A 68 -8.39 11.43 20.03
C ARG A 68 -8.45 10.69 18.70
N LEU A 69 -9.18 11.22 17.72
CA LEU A 69 -9.25 10.62 16.39
C LEU A 69 -7.86 10.63 15.73
N GLU A 70 -7.14 11.73 15.87
CA GLU A 70 -5.79 11.88 15.34
C GLU A 70 -4.77 10.97 16.03
N LEU A 71 -4.86 10.83 17.36
CA LEU A 71 -4.04 9.88 18.10
C LEU A 71 -4.33 8.43 17.67
N LYS A 72 -5.61 8.07 17.49
CA LYS A 72 -5.98 6.74 16.98
C LYS A 72 -5.40 6.50 15.59
N ARG A 73 -5.45 7.50 14.71
CA ARG A 73 -4.83 7.43 13.37
C ARG A 73 -3.33 7.21 13.48
N HIS A 74 -2.64 7.98 14.32
CA HIS A 74 -1.20 7.83 14.56
C HIS A 74 -0.83 6.47 15.15
N CYS A 75 -1.55 5.99 16.17
CA CYS A 75 -1.30 4.68 16.76
C CYS A 75 -1.54 3.56 15.75
N ALA A 76 -2.64 3.62 14.99
CA ALA A 76 -2.92 2.63 13.95
C ALA A 76 -1.83 2.64 12.88
N TRP A 77 -1.49 3.83 12.35
CA TRP A 77 -0.38 3.99 11.39
C TRP A 77 0.92 3.40 11.91
N LYS A 78 1.30 3.73 13.15
CA LYS A 78 2.54 3.24 13.77
C LYS A 78 2.56 1.71 13.88
N VAL A 79 1.45 1.09 14.28
CA VAL A 79 1.35 -0.38 14.35
C VAL A 79 1.46 -1.01 12.96
N PHE A 80 0.78 -0.45 11.95
CA PHE A 80 0.89 -0.98 10.58
C PHE A 80 2.31 -0.84 10.03
N GLN A 81 2.93 0.32 10.25
CA GLN A 81 4.32 0.56 9.86
C GLN A 81 5.28 -0.40 10.56
N GLU A 82 5.13 -0.64 11.87
CA GLU A 82 5.97 -1.60 12.59
C GLU A 82 5.80 -3.03 12.07
N ILE A 83 4.58 -3.45 11.73
CA ILE A 83 4.32 -4.79 11.18
C ILE A 83 4.92 -4.93 9.80
N GLU A 84 4.64 -3.98 8.90
CA GLU A 84 5.06 -4.00 7.50
C GLU A 84 6.59 -4.00 7.37
N TYR A 85 7.26 -3.14 8.13
CA TYR A 85 8.72 -3.00 8.08
C TYR A 85 9.49 -3.86 9.09
N SER A 86 8.82 -4.72 9.87
CA SER A 86 9.47 -5.59 10.86
C SER A 86 10.57 -6.48 10.25
N ALA A 87 10.27 -7.10 9.10
CA ALA A 87 11.21 -7.98 8.42
C ALA A 87 12.44 -7.22 7.88
N GLU A 88 12.24 -6.02 7.34
CA GLU A 88 13.34 -5.16 6.88
C GLU A 88 14.21 -4.70 8.05
N HIS A 89 13.58 -4.36 9.18
CA HIS A 89 14.28 -3.97 10.39
C HIS A 89 15.15 -5.10 10.93
N ASP A 90 14.64 -6.34 10.93
CA ASP A 90 15.40 -7.52 11.31
C ASP A 90 16.59 -7.76 10.38
N GLN A 91 16.42 -7.56 9.06
CA GLN A 91 17.52 -7.65 8.09
C GLN A 91 18.61 -6.60 8.34
N ILE A 92 18.23 -5.35 8.64
CA ILE A 92 19.18 -4.27 8.98
C ILE A 92 19.92 -4.61 10.28
N ASN A 93 19.22 -5.12 11.29
CA ASN A 93 19.83 -5.52 12.56
C ASN A 93 20.83 -6.66 12.38
N LEU A 94 20.48 -7.66 11.57
CA LEU A 94 21.40 -8.74 11.20
C LEU A 94 22.62 -8.19 10.46
N TYR A 95 22.42 -7.29 9.49
CA TYR A 95 23.52 -6.64 8.77
C TYR A 95 24.48 -5.91 9.72
N ASN A 96 23.94 -5.12 10.66
CA ASN A 96 24.74 -4.42 11.67
C ASN A 96 25.53 -5.40 12.55
N PHE A 97 24.88 -6.47 13.01
CA PHE A 97 25.53 -7.52 13.79
C PHE A 97 26.68 -8.19 13.03
N PHE A 98 26.48 -8.53 11.76
CA PHE A 98 27.54 -9.11 10.93
C PHE A 98 28.71 -8.14 10.71
N ASN A 99 28.44 -6.86 10.47
CA ASN A 99 29.49 -5.85 10.34
C ASN A 99 30.29 -5.68 11.64
N GLU A 100 29.62 -5.72 12.80
CA GLU A 100 30.29 -5.66 14.09
C GLU A 100 31.17 -6.90 14.32
N MET A 101 30.67 -8.10 14.00
CA MET A 101 31.48 -9.32 14.04
C MET A 101 32.70 -9.24 13.12
N VAL A 102 32.52 -8.79 11.86
CA VAL A 102 33.63 -8.64 10.91
C VAL A 102 34.66 -7.65 11.44
N SER A 103 34.24 -6.49 11.95
CA SER A 103 35.15 -5.49 12.53
C SER A 103 35.93 -6.04 13.73
N ASN A 104 35.28 -6.83 14.57
CA ASN A 104 35.93 -7.46 15.74
C ASN A 104 36.92 -8.56 15.31
N VAL A 105 36.61 -9.34 14.27
CA VAL A 105 37.51 -10.34 13.69
C VAL A 105 38.70 -9.69 12.99
N GLU A 106 38.52 -8.55 12.32
CA GLU A 106 39.64 -7.79 11.72
C GLU A 106 40.58 -7.22 12.79
N LYS A 107 40.04 -6.78 13.94
CA LYS A 107 40.81 -6.22 15.06
C LYS A 107 41.55 -7.28 15.89
N ASN A 108 40.96 -8.45 16.10
CA ASN A 108 41.48 -9.48 17.03
C ASN A 108 41.86 -10.82 16.37
N GLY A 109 41.68 -10.98 15.06
CA GLY A 109 41.83 -12.27 14.38
C GLY A 109 43.26 -12.59 13.95
N ASN A 110 43.74 -13.78 14.30
CA ASN A 110 44.91 -14.41 13.67
C ASN A 110 44.65 -14.63 12.17
N HIS A 111 45.73 -14.69 11.36
CA HIS A 111 45.71 -14.77 9.89
C HIS A 111 44.78 -15.85 9.27
N SER A 112 44.36 -16.86 10.04
CA SER A 112 43.44 -17.92 9.63
C SER A 112 41.98 -17.48 9.41
N ASN A 113 41.52 -16.37 10.01
CA ASN A 113 40.11 -15.92 9.89
C ASN A 113 39.84 -14.96 8.71
N LYS A 114 40.89 -14.53 7.98
CA LYS A 114 40.77 -13.61 6.83
C LYS A 114 40.00 -14.21 5.65
N GLY A 115 40.01 -15.53 5.50
CA GLY A 115 39.28 -16.23 4.44
C GLY A 115 37.76 -16.07 4.53
N PHE A 116 37.21 -16.08 5.74
CA PHE A 116 35.77 -15.92 5.98
C PHE A 116 35.31 -14.47 5.76
N VAL A 117 36.09 -13.49 6.22
CA VAL A 117 35.82 -12.05 6.00
C VAL A 117 35.86 -11.71 4.51
N ASN A 118 36.85 -12.22 3.77
CA ASN A 118 36.94 -12.01 2.32
C ASN A 118 35.77 -12.63 1.54
N MET A 119 35.19 -13.73 2.03
CA MET A 119 34.02 -14.35 1.42
C MET A 119 32.75 -13.52 1.67
N LEU A 120 32.60 -12.96 2.88
CA LEU A 120 31.48 -12.06 3.22
C LEU A 120 31.53 -10.73 2.47
N THR A 121 32.71 -10.10 2.36
CA THR A 121 32.87 -8.82 1.63
C THR A 121 32.70 -8.99 0.12
N LYS A 122 33.08 -10.15 -0.44
CA LYS A 122 32.85 -10.48 -1.86
C LYS A 122 31.37 -10.68 -2.20
N ALA A 123 30.54 -11.11 -1.24
CA ALA A 123 29.09 -11.17 -1.44
C ALA A 123 28.46 -9.77 -1.50
N GLN A 124 28.98 -8.81 -0.73
CA GLN A 124 28.49 -7.42 -0.70
C GLN A 124 28.84 -6.62 -1.97
N THR A 125 29.96 -6.93 -2.63
CA THR A 125 30.40 -6.25 -3.88
C THR A 125 29.70 -6.74 -5.15
N SER A 126 28.88 -7.80 -5.06
CA SER A 126 28.14 -8.35 -6.20
C SER A 126 27.13 -7.37 -6.83
N ASN A 127 26.76 -6.30 -6.11
CA ASN A 127 25.90 -5.23 -6.62
C ASN A 127 26.55 -4.38 -7.73
N ASN A 128 27.88 -4.39 -7.89
CA ASN A 128 28.57 -3.66 -8.96
C ASN A 128 28.71 -4.48 -10.27
N LEU A 129 28.25 -5.73 -10.31
CA LEU A 129 28.46 -6.61 -11.47
C LEU A 129 27.60 -6.24 -12.70
N LEU A 130 26.51 -5.50 -12.49
CA LEU A 130 25.63 -5.03 -13.57
C LEU A 130 26.16 -3.80 -14.31
N GLU A 131 27.21 -3.13 -13.80
CA GLU A 131 27.76 -1.94 -14.47
C GLU A 131 28.72 -2.28 -15.62
N THR A 132 29.22 -3.52 -15.70
CA THR A 132 30.24 -3.92 -16.69
C THR A 132 29.67 -4.58 -17.94
N GLU A 133 28.42 -5.03 -17.96
CA GLU A 133 27.82 -5.65 -19.14
C GLU A 133 27.29 -4.58 -20.11
N SER A 134 28.06 -4.30 -21.16
CA SER A 134 27.68 -3.28 -22.15
C SER A 134 26.62 -3.79 -23.14
N MET A 135 25.78 -2.89 -23.67
CA MET A 135 24.83 -3.18 -24.76
C MET A 135 25.52 -3.81 -26.00
N ALA A 136 26.82 -3.57 -26.16
CA ALA A 136 27.64 -4.15 -27.22
C ALA A 136 27.82 -5.67 -27.07
N GLU A 137 27.93 -6.18 -25.84
CA GLU A 137 28.05 -7.62 -25.59
C GLU A 137 26.75 -8.37 -25.87
N VAL A 138 25.60 -7.74 -25.60
CA VAL A 138 24.27 -8.31 -25.88
C VAL A 138 24.05 -8.47 -27.37
N SER A 139 24.52 -7.50 -28.16
CA SER A 139 24.43 -7.55 -29.63
C SER A 139 25.14 -8.78 -30.19
N ASN A 140 26.27 -9.18 -29.59
CA ASN A 140 27.10 -10.33 -30.00
C ASN A 140 26.52 -11.70 -29.60
N MET A 141 25.46 -11.76 -28.78
CA MET A 141 24.82 -13.03 -28.45
C MET A 141 24.16 -13.63 -29.69
N VAL A 142 24.53 -14.87 -30.02
CA VAL A 142 23.94 -15.62 -31.13
C VAL A 142 22.55 -16.11 -30.69
N VAL A 143 21.54 -15.83 -31.52
CA VAL A 143 20.21 -16.41 -31.37
C VAL A 143 20.19 -17.70 -32.17
N ASP A 144 19.82 -18.81 -31.53
CA ASP A 144 19.71 -20.08 -32.24
C ASP A 144 18.60 -20.00 -33.30
N SER A 145 18.89 -20.48 -34.50
CA SER A 145 17.96 -20.68 -35.61
C SER A 145 16.70 -21.47 -35.25
N SER A 146 16.74 -22.27 -34.18
CA SER A 146 15.60 -23.03 -33.67
C SER A 146 14.57 -22.17 -32.90
N TYR A 147 14.91 -20.93 -32.54
CA TYR A 147 14.05 -20.05 -31.75
C TYR A 147 12.89 -19.49 -32.59
N LYS A 148 11.66 -19.86 -32.21
CA LYS A 148 10.41 -19.46 -32.88
C LYS A 148 9.65 -18.34 -32.15
N GLY A 149 10.27 -17.74 -31.13
CA GLY A 149 9.63 -16.70 -30.34
C GLY A 149 9.79 -15.30 -30.95
N PRO A 150 9.19 -14.28 -30.30
CA PRO A 150 9.25 -12.90 -30.75
C PRO A 150 10.70 -12.40 -30.70
N HIS A 151 11.07 -11.68 -31.74
CA HIS A 151 12.34 -10.98 -31.86
C HIS A 151 12.10 -9.52 -31.47
N VAL A 152 12.84 -9.06 -30.46
CA VAL A 152 12.70 -7.71 -29.89
C VAL A 152 13.81 -6.83 -30.41
N GLU A 153 13.46 -5.62 -30.83
CA GLU A 153 14.37 -4.55 -31.23
C GLU A 153 14.06 -3.30 -30.41
N LEU A 154 15.07 -2.45 -30.21
CA LEU A 154 14.94 -1.18 -29.49
C LEU A 154 14.85 -0.01 -30.49
N PRO A 155 13.99 1.00 -30.25
CA PRO A 155 13.03 1.11 -29.15
C PRO A 155 11.82 0.17 -29.31
N ILE A 156 11.33 -0.38 -28.19
CA ILE A 156 10.21 -1.34 -28.22
C ILE A 156 8.93 -0.64 -28.68
N THR A 157 8.38 -1.08 -29.81
CA THR A 157 7.14 -0.54 -30.38
C THR A 157 5.90 -1.18 -29.74
N LEU A 158 4.75 -0.50 -29.83
CA LEU A 158 3.47 -1.00 -29.32
C LEU A 158 3.05 -2.33 -29.96
N GLU A 159 3.38 -2.52 -31.24
CA GLU A 159 3.08 -3.77 -31.94
C GLU A 159 3.89 -4.93 -31.36
N LYS A 160 5.18 -4.68 -31.07
CA LYS A 160 6.07 -5.67 -30.46
C LYS A 160 5.71 -5.98 -29.01
N THR A 161 5.26 -5.00 -28.23
CA THR A 161 4.76 -5.28 -26.87
C THR A 161 3.49 -6.13 -26.89
N LYS A 162 2.58 -5.91 -27.85
CA LYS A 162 1.40 -6.77 -28.04
C LYS A 162 1.78 -8.18 -28.47
N GLU A 163 2.75 -8.32 -29.38
CA GLU A 163 3.29 -9.62 -29.80
C GLU A 163 3.88 -10.39 -28.61
N LEU A 164 4.68 -9.71 -27.77
CA LEU A 164 5.21 -10.26 -26.53
C LEU A 164 4.10 -10.67 -25.55
N LEU A 165 3.07 -9.84 -25.40
CA LEU A 165 1.96 -10.11 -24.50
C LEU A 165 1.20 -11.38 -24.90
N GLU A 166 0.89 -11.52 -26.19
CA GLU A 166 0.21 -12.70 -26.73
C GLU A 166 1.12 -13.95 -26.70
N TYR A 167 2.43 -13.78 -26.91
CA TYR A 167 3.42 -14.84 -26.69
C TYR A 167 3.37 -15.33 -25.24
N PHE A 168 3.44 -14.46 -24.23
CA PHE A 168 3.39 -14.91 -22.84
C PHE A 168 2.02 -15.46 -22.40
N LYS A 169 0.93 -15.08 -23.06
CA LYS A 169 -0.44 -15.54 -22.76
C LYS A 169 -0.73 -16.96 -23.20
N GLY A 170 0.00 -17.51 -24.18
CA GLY A 170 -0.30 -18.86 -24.67
C GLY A 170 -0.10 -19.95 -23.60
N LYS A 171 -0.80 -21.08 -23.77
CA LYS A 171 -0.94 -22.14 -22.73
C LYS A 171 0.35 -22.90 -22.37
N LYS A 172 1.46 -22.69 -23.07
CA LYS A 172 2.76 -23.34 -22.80
C LYS A 172 3.71 -22.36 -22.12
N ARG A 173 4.73 -22.87 -21.41
CA ARG A 173 5.83 -22.03 -20.90
C ARG A 173 6.60 -21.44 -22.09
N GLN A 174 6.21 -20.24 -22.50
CA GLN A 174 6.85 -19.51 -23.59
C GLN A 174 8.05 -18.75 -23.00
N ILE A 175 9.24 -19.21 -23.34
CA ILE A 175 10.50 -18.65 -22.84
C ILE A 175 10.99 -17.64 -23.86
N LEU A 176 11.27 -16.41 -23.42
CA LEU A 176 11.91 -15.39 -24.23
C LEU A 176 13.42 -15.67 -24.28
N HIS A 177 14.03 -15.55 -25.46
CA HIS A 177 15.46 -15.81 -25.60
C HIS A 177 16.29 -14.91 -24.66
N PRO A 178 17.33 -15.43 -23.97
CA PRO A 178 18.12 -14.66 -22.99
C PRO A 178 18.69 -13.35 -23.53
N LYS A 179 19.06 -13.30 -24.81
CA LYS A 179 19.47 -12.07 -25.51
C LYS A 179 18.45 -10.94 -25.36
N TYR A 180 17.18 -11.22 -25.62
CA TYR A 180 16.11 -10.20 -25.57
C TYR A 180 15.78 -9.82 -24.13
N VAL A 181 15.83 -10.77 -23.20
CA VAL A 181 15.65 -10.48 -21.77
C VAL A 181 16.74 -9.52 -21.28
N LYS A 182 18.01 -9.83 -21.55
CA LYS A 182 19.15 -8.98 -21.16
C LYS A 182 19.05 -7.59 -21.80
N MET A 183 18.66 -7.52 -23.08
CA MET A 183 18.45 -6.25 -23.77
C MET A 183 17.38 -5.37 -23.12
N ILE A 184 16.21 -5.95 -22.76
CA ILE A 184 15.13 -5.22 -22.08
C ILE A 184 15.57 -4.76 -20.69
N LEU A 185 16.26 -5.62 -19.94
CA LEU A 185 16.73 -5.30 -18.59
C LEU A 185 17.77 -4.18 -18.60
N LEU A 186 18.75 -4.21 -19.51
CA LEU A 186 19.75 -3.14 -19.62
C LEU A 186 19.12 -1.81 -20.00
N GLU A 187 18.22 -1.80 -20.98
CA GLU A 187 17.51 -0.57 -21.39
C GLU A 187 16.68 0.00 -20.24
N ALA A 188 15.93 -0.85 -19.52
CA ALA A 188 15.15 -0.43 -18.36
C ALA A 188 16.05 0.10 -17.24
N PHE A 189 17.15 -0.60 -16.95
CA PHE A 189 18.13 -0.19 -15.95
C PHE A 189 18.75 1.17 -16.28
N SER A 190 19.20 1.38 -17.51
CA SER A 190 19.76 2.67 -17.97
C SER A 190 18.76 3.82 -17.81
N ARG A 191 17.48 3.58 -18.10
CA ARG A 191 16.42 4.59 -17.92
C ARG A 191 16.15 4.88 -16.45
N MET A 192 16.02 3.84 -15.62
CA MET A 192 15.71 3.98 -14.20
C MET A 192 16.87 4.60 -13.41
N LYS A 193 18.12 4.35 -13.79
CA LYS A 193 19.32 4.89 -13.13
C LYS A 193 19.36 6.43 -13.11
N ILE A 194 18.72 7.08 -14.09
CA ILE A 194 18.72 8.53 -14.25
C ILE A 194 17.55 9.18 -13.48
N LEU A 195 16.54 8.41 -13.09
CA LEU A 195 15.35 8.93 -12.42
C LEU A 195 15.64 9.26 -10.93
N PRO A 196 14.98 10.30 -10.38
CA PRO A 196 15.09 10.59 -8.96
C PRO A 196 14.38 9.53 -8.11
N ASN A 197 14.80 9.40 -6.84
CA ASN A 197 14.18 8.49 -5.87
C ASN A 197 12.70 8.81 -5.60
N VAL A 198 12.29 10.06 -5.80
CA VAL A 198 10.90 10.53 -5.66
C VAL A 198 10.46 11.05 -7.02
N ILE A 199 9.47 10.38 -7.63
CA ILE A 199 8.93 10.75 -8.93
C ILE A 199 7.65 11.56 -8.73
N GLU A 200 7.68 12.83 -9.13
CA GLU A 200 6.49 13.68 -9.20
C GLU A 200 5.77 13.47 -10.54
N ILE A 201 4.48 13.15 -10.50
CA ILE A 201 3.68 12.85 -11.68
C ILE A 201 2.72 14.00 -11.96
N ASN A 202 2.83 14.61 -13.13
CA ASN A 202 1.95 15.68 -13.58
C ASN A 202 0.78 15.11 -14.39
N LEU A 203 -0.45 15.42 -13.99
CA LEU A 203 -1.69 14.91 -14.60
C LEU A 203 -2.31 15.86 -15.63
N ASN A 204 -1.51 16.76 -16.21
CA ASN A 204 -2.05 17.77 -17.13
C ASN A 204 -2.58 17.14 -18.44
N ILE A 205 -2.05 15.99 -18.84
CA ILE A 205 -2.37 15.31 -20.11
C ILE A 205 -3.35 14.14 -19.90
N CYS A 206 -3.38 13.57 -18.69
CA CYS A 206 -4.17 12.39 -18.36
C CYS A 206 -5.20 12.72 -17.29
N LYS A 207 -6.47 12.33 -17.51
CA LYS A 207 -7.55 12.60 -16.55
C LYS A 207 -7.47 11.74 -15.29
N GLN A 208 -6.83 10.58 -15.38
CA GLN A 208 -6.73 9.60 -14.31
C GLN A 208 -5.41 8.85 -14.39
N VAL A 209 -4.99 8.29 -13.25
CA VAL A 209 -3.86 7.35 -13.14
C VAL A 209 -4.35 6.08 -12.48
N THR A 210 -3.87 4.95 -12.96
CA THR A 210 -4.18 3.65 -12.35
C THR A 210 -3.04 3.20 -11.46
N VAL A 211 -3.29 3.07 -10.16
CA VAL A 211 -2.33 2.52 -9.20
C VAL A 211 -2.67 1.05 -8.97
N VAL A 212 -1.72 0.17 -9.23
CA VAL A 212 -1.80 -1.27 -9.06
C VAL A 212 -0.92 -1.66 -7.88
N GLY A 213 -1.44 -2.46 -6.96
CA GLY A 213 -0.65 -3.05 -5.87
C GLY A 213 0.09 -4.32 -6.33
N ASP A 214 0.38 -5.20 -5.38
CA ASP A 214 1.21 -6.37 -5.63
C ASP A 214 0.55 -7.40 -6.57
N ILE A 215 1.35 -7.92 -7.49
CA ILE A 215 0.97 -8.96 -8.45
C ILE A 215 1.66 -10.29 -8.10
N HIS A 216 2.87 -10.25 -7.56
CA HIS A 216 3.71 -11.39 -7.18
C HIS A 216 3.85 -12.43 -8.31
N GLY A 217 4.17 -11.99 -9.53
CA GLY A 217 4.39 -12.86 -10.70
C GLY A 217 3.13 -13.51 -11.28
N LYS A 218 1.93 -13.12 -10.83
CA LYS A 218 0.66 -13.63 -11.38
C LYS A 218 0.32 -12.96 -12.71
N PHE A 219 0.92 -13.46 -13.78
CA PHE A 219 0.74 -12.92 -15.13
C PHE A 219 -0.75 -12.86 -15.58
N ASN A 220 -1.59 -13.83 -15.19
CA ASN A 220 -3.00 -13.81 -15.55
C ASN A 220 -3.76 -12.61 -14.93
N ASP A 221 -3.38 -12.21 -13.72
CA ASP A 221 -3.97 -11.05 -13.03
C ASP A 221 -3.52 -9.76 -13.73
N PHE A 222 -2.24 -9.68 -14.11
CA PHE A 222 -1.69 -8.59 -14.92
C PHE A 222 -2.45 -8.39 -16.25
N ILE A 223 -2.71 -9.48 -16.99
CA ILE A 223 -3.52 -9.44 -18.22
C ILE A 223 -4.95 -8.99 -17.94
N THR A 224 -5.54 -9.45 -16.83
CA THR A 224 -6.91 -9.09 -16.45
C THR A 224 -7.04 -7.59 -16.16
N ILE A 225 -6.03 -6.98 -15.52
CA ILE A 225 -5.98 -5.54 -15.27
C ILE A 225 -6.04 -4.76 -16.58
N PHE A 226 -5.19 -5.11 -17.55
CA PHE A 226 -5.18 -4.43 -18.86
C PHE A 226 -6.44 -4.67 -19.70
N ASN A 227 -7.05 -5.85 -19.60
CA ASN A 227 -8.31 -6.10 -20.29
C ASN A 227 -9.47 -5.28 -19.72
N LYS A 228 -9.47 -5.02 -18.41
CA LYS A 228 -10.53 -4.23 -17.75
C LYS A 228 -10.32 -2.72 -17.89
N ASN A 229 -9.08 -2.27 -17.79
CA ASN A 229 -8.75 -0.86 -17.62
C ASN A 229 -7.99 -0.26 -18.82
N GLY A 230 -7.79 -1.05 -19.87
CA GLY A 230 -7.10 -0.67 -21.10
C GLY A 230 -5.57 -0.77 -20.99
N LEU A 231 -4.90 -0.79 -22.14
CA LEU A 231 -3.44 -0.84 -22.20
C LEU A 231 -2.81 0.49 -21.73
N PRO A 232 -1.56 0.46 -21.24
CA PRO A 232 -0.81 1.68 -20.92
C PRO A 232 -0.65 2.57 -22.15
N SER A 233 -0.91 3.87 -21.98
CA SER A 233 -0.72 4.90 -23.01
C SER A 233 -0.45 6.25 -22.36
N PRO A 234 -0.05 7.29 -23.11
CA PRO A 234 0.10 8.64 -22.55
C PRO A 234 -1.16 9.19 -21.88
N GLU A 235 -2.34 8.76 -22.33
CA GLU A 235 -3.64 9.14 -21.77
C GLU A 235 -4.11 8.21 -20.63
N ASN A 236 -3.52 7.01 -20.52
CA ASN A 236 -3.84 5.99 -19.53
C ASN A 236 -2.57 5.49 -18.79
N PRO A 237 -1.99 6.31 -17.90
CA PRO A 237 -0.79 5.95 -17.15
C PRO A 237 -1.05 4.94 -16.03
N TYR A 238 -0.05 4.11 -15.75
CA TYR A 238 -0.05 3.09 -14.70
C TYR A 238 1.11 3.29 -13.72
N ILE A 239 0.85 3.03 -12.45
CA ILE A 239 1.84 2.92 -11.38
C ILE A 239 1.71 1.53 -10.78
N PHE A 240 2.77 0.74 -10.79
CA PHE A 240 2.82 -0.55 -10.09
C PHE A 240 3.62 -0.34 -8.80
N ASN A 241 2.95 -0.46 -7.66
CA ASN A 241 3.47 -0.11 -6.35
C ASN A 241 4.15 -1.32 -5.67
N GLY A 242 5.22 -1.82 -6.28
CA GLY A 242 5.99 -2.95 -5.73
C GLY A 242 5.50 -4.32 -6.18
N ASP A 243 6.30 -5.34 -5.85
CA ASP A 243 6.00 -6.77 -5.98
C ASP A 243 5.29 -7.21 -7.28
N LEU A 244 6.00 -7.04 -8.40
CA LEU A 244 5.58 -7.49 -9.74
C LEU A 244 5.55 -9.01 -9.89
#